data_AF-R9MF24-F1
#
_entry.id   AF-R9MF24-F1
#
_cell.length_a   1.000
_cell.length_b   1.000
_cell.length_c   1.000
_cell.angle_alpha   90.00
_cell.angle_beta   90.00
_cell.angle_gamma   90.00
#
_symmetry.space_group_name_H-M   'P 1'
#
loop_
_entity.id
_entity.type
_entity.pdbx_description
1 polymer ?
#
loop_
_entity_poly.entity_id
_entity_poly.type
_entity_poly.pdbx_seq_one_letter_code
_entity_poly.pdbx_strand_id
1 'polypeptide(L)'
;MSGIQGISGQPYIGLQPGKTPKCIKTEASKAKVDQFSSSGAMYDQVEEKSLPFTAEMAAKLAPEYDVQSMSRNAYTKLLAQLRSSGILTGQEYSAAYGGTMPAHEQAISWPHGNETTDFMLFLQKCGQQCDHAIESGNYSSDEERRNCELLTSVYSKLNGIFQQIHSAKTQAGPDTKASAQTRVYSDEFNRLYELLKQDKNYAERVLKKPGGNFDRRNPVRVQLMKEYLLSNDGLLEDYAKHTWISNAEHNARLVKWNAEHPNRKLNGFYDMPSDYTGYVNEFKHILRYGSTEEIFNLCNDFENTFLSRKFVKTQRLTEEERFLFPDAANYERGHWQNFNEGMSSVENEIREEFDRAGFSLDIDREYQFYLNTENFSFSVKGGTEEENRLIESVINRNPGEGYVFNPLKTTIYALYFHRQPDLSFTPWRADHLSAGDMGNYGIANIPESYTKKMGQYLAAYRRSEMNRNLQYRFGFGIDDISYVNGHWQGSTDEITQMIEKMNQDGTWDKQIGDAYRNLMKEYTGTPVFQEPVFVFRNGEFHVTYEKPVIQENQ
;
A
#
# COMPACT_ATOMS: atom_id res chain seq x y z
N MET A 1 3.56 -34.21 -8.48
CA MET A 1 4.88 -34.81 -8.21
C MET A 1 5.53 -35.18 -9.54
N SER A 2 6.87 -35.24 -9.55
CA SER A 2 7.78 -35.36 -10.72
C SER A 2 8.25 -34.00 -11.27
N GLY A 3 9.49 -33.65 -10.92
CA GLY A 3 10.21 -32.45 -11.40
C GLY A 3 11.11 -32.72 -12.59
N ILE A 4 11.69 -31.65 -13.13
CA ILE A 4 12.82 -31.68 -14.06
C ILE A 4 13.80 -30.59 -13.63
N GLN A 5 15.04 -31.03 -13.35
CA GLN A 5 16.24 -30.22 -13.18
C GLN A 5 17.04 -30.16 -14.49
N GLY A 6 17.92 -29.16 -14.59
CA GLY A 6 19.08 -29.08 -15.49
C GLY A 6 19.09 -27.74 -16.23
N ILE A 7 20.18 -26.96 -16.34
CA ILE A 7 21.62 -27.25 -16.47
C ILE A 7 22.33 -25.90 -16.14
N SER A 8 23.08 -25.76 -15.04
CA SER A 8 24.55 -25.92 -14.84
C SER A 8 25.47 -24.85 -15.46
N GLY A 9 26.43 -24.32 -14.67
CA GLY A 9 27.61 -23.59 -15.19
C GLY A 9 28.39 -22.76 -14.15
N GLN A 10 29.26 -23.41 -13.38
CA GLN A 10 30.24 -22.91 -12.37
C GLN A 10 31.40 -22.06 -12.98
N PRO A 11 32.37 -21.45 -12.21
CA PRO A 11 32.89 -21.87 -10.90
C PRO A 11 33.29 -20.82 -9.84
N TYR A 12 33.29 -21.34 -8.61
CA TYR A 12 33.98 -20.87 -7.41
C TYR A 12 35.51 -20.84 -7.61
N ILE A 13 36.17 -19.75 -7.19
CA ILE A 13 37.61 -19.73 -6.91
C ILE A 13 37.78 -19.81 -5.40
N GLY A 14 38.48 -20.85 -4.94
CA GLY A 14 38.76 -21.11 -3.54
C GLY A 14 39.91 -20.27 -2.99
N LEU A 15 39.81 -19.92 -1.71
CA LEU A 15 40.94 -19.50 -0.89
C LEU A 15 40.97 -20.37 0.38
N GLN A 16 42.12 -21.01 0.59
CA GLN A 16 42.42 -21.89 1.71
C GLN A 16 42.64 -21.12 3.04
N PRO A 17 42.51 -21.79 4.20
CA PRO A 17 42.41 -21.16 5.52
C PRO A 17 43.79 -20.82 6.11
N GLY A 18 44.01 -19.54 6.42
CA GLY A 18 45.21 -19.04 7.10
C GLY A 18 44.94 -18.65 8.56
N LYS A 19 45.39 -19.50 9.49
CA LYS A 19 45.79 -19.24 10.89
C LYS A 19 45.07 -18.12 11.67
N THR A 20 44.21 -18.54 12.58
CA THR A 20 43.67 -17.78 13.72
C THR A 20 44.77 -17.25 14.66
N PRO A 21 44.73 -15.97 15.06
CA PRO A 21 45.31 -15.52 16.32
C PRO A 21 44.27 -15.61 17.43
N LYS A 22 44.58 -16.39 18.47
CA LYS A 22 43.84 -16.39 19.75
C LYS A 22 43.89 -14.97 20.33
N CYS A 23 42.74 -14.32 20.48
CA CYS A 23 42.60 -13.19 21.39
C CYS A 23 41.67 -13.55 22.54
N ILE A 24 42.13 -13.16 23.71
CA ILE A 24 41.74 -13.60 25.04
C ILE A 24 40.36 -13.04 25.39
N LYS A 25 39.49 -13.91 25.93
CA LYS A 25 38.19 -13.54 26.49
C LYS A 25 38.37 -12.44 27.53
N THR A 26 37.81 -11.27 27.29
CA THR A 26 37.44 -10.34 28.35
C THR A 26 35.91 -10.42 28.48
N GLU A 27 35.44 -10.84 29.64
CA GLU A 27 34.01 -10.91 29.97
C GLU A 27 33.43 -9.50 29.94
N ALA A 28 32.72 -9.17 28.86
CA ALA A 28 31.82 -8.03 28.82
C ALA A 28 30.37 -8.55 28.98
N SER A 29 29.66 -7.92 29.90
CA SER A 29 28.33 -8.26 30.40
C SER A 29 27.35 -8.80 29.35
N LYS A 30 26.68 -9.92 29.67
CA LYS A 30 25.51 -10.44 28.95
C LYS A 30 24.46 -9.34 28.78
N ALA A 31 24.29 -8.83 27.56
CA ALA A 31 23.07 -8.12 27.17
C ALA A 31 21.94 -9.16 27.02
N LYS A 32 20.80 -8.88 27.66
CA LYS A 32 19.64 -9.77 27.75
C LYS A 32 19.02 -10.01 26.37
N VAL A 33 18.65 -11.26 26.13
CA VAL A 33 17.96 -11.78 24.95
C VAL A 33 16.46 -11.58 25.13
N ASP A 34 15.76 -11.06 24.13
CA ASP A 34 14.29 -11.04 24.12
C ASP A 34 13.74 -12.47 23.90
N GLN A 35 12.98 -12.95 24.87
CA GLN A 35 12.22 -14.21 24.79
C GLN A 35 10.72 -13.90 24.79
N PHE A 36 9.99 -14.52 23.87
CA PHE A 36 8.53 -14.54 23.88
C PHE A 36 8.02 -15.67 24.80
N SER A 37 7.09 -15.39 25.73
CA SER A 37 6.34 -16.42 26.46
C SER A 37 4.84 -16.15 26.45
N SER A 38 4.05 -17.20 26.24
CA SER A 38 2.61 -17.18 25.99
C SER A 38 1.78 -17.49 27.25
N SER A 39 2.16 -16.97 28.41
CA SER A 39 1.42 -17.19 29.66
C SER A 39 1.37 -15.91 30.48
N GLY A 40 0.17 -15.54 30.93
CA GLY A 40 -0.14 -14.34 31.72
C GLY A 40 0.59 -14.27 33.06
N ALA A 41 1.88 -14.00 33.01
CA ALA A 41 2.72 -13.64 34.14
C ALA A 41 3.13 -12.17 33.98
N MET A 42 3.17 -11.48 35.11
CA MET A 42 3.29 -10.04 35.27
C MET A 42 4.38 -9.43 34.37
N TYR A 43 4.04 -8.29 33.77
CA TYR A 43 5.00 -7.39 33.12
C TYR A 43 6.16 -7.13 34.09
N ASP A 44 7.35 -7.64 33.79
CA ASP A 44 8.57 -7.02 34.30
C ASP A 44 8.60 -5.61 33.70
N GLN A 45 8.47 -4.61 34.57
CA GLN A 45 8.56 -3.20 34.23
C GLN A 45 9.96 -2.88 33.73
N VAL A 46 10.20 -3.03 32.43
CA VAL A 46 11.26 -2.31 31.75
C VAL A 46 10.69 -0.94 31.43
N GLU A 47 11.21 0.10 32.07
CA GLU A 47 10.84 1.50 31.76
C GLU A 47 11.16 1.80 30.28
N GLU A 48 10.15 1.70 29.41
CA GLU A 48 10.21 2.27 28.07
C GLU A 48 10.35 3.80 28.22
N LYS A 49 11.50 4.36 27.85
CA LYS A 49 11.69 5.82 27.87
C LYS A 49 11.10 6.44 26.61
N SER A 50 10.12 7.33 26.79
CA SER A 50 9.55 8.11 25.69
C SER A 50 10.53 9.16 25.16
N LEU A 51 10.61 9.31 23.84
CA LEU A 51 11.35 10.39 23.18
C LEU A 51 10.64 11.75 23.38
N PRO A 52 11.38 12.87 23.46
CA PRO A 52 10.80 14.19 23.58
C PRO A 52 10.09 14.61 22.28
N PHE A 53 8.92 15.23 22.42
CA PHE A 53 8.22 15.84 21.28
C PHE A 53 8.85 17.20 20.92
N THR A 54 9.20 17.40 19.66
CA THR A 54 9.90 18.61 19.20
C THR A 54 8.99 19.54 18.40
N ALA A 55 9.36 20.82 18.33
CA ALA A 55 8.63 21.82 17.53
C ALA A 55 8.58 21.45 16.03
N GLU A 56 9.60 20.76 15.50
CA GLU A 56 9.60 20.26 14.11
C GLU A 56 8.55 19.17 13.90
N MET A 57 8.39 18.25 14.87
CA MET A 57 7.34 17.24 14.84
C MET A 57 5.95 17.88 14.95
N ALA A 58 5.80 18.91 15.78
CA ALA A 58 4.57 19.68 15.88
C ALA A 58 4.21 20.36 14.55
N ALA A 59 5.18 20.97 13.87
CA ALA A 59 4.98 21.59 12.56
C ALA A 59 4.61 20.60 11.46
N LYS A 60 5.11 19.36 11.53
CA LYS A 60 4.73 18.26 10.60
C LYS A 60 3.29 17.80 10.80
N LEU A 61 2.83 17.74 12.05
CA LEU A 61 1.49 17.24 12.41
C LEU A 61 0.40 18.33 12.32
N ALA A 62 0.76 19.61 12.47
CA ALA A 62 -0.15 20.75 12.40
C ALA A 62 -1.03 20.85 11.13
N PRO A 63 -0.53 20.56 9.90
CA PRO A 63 -1.39 20.57 8.72
C PRO A 63 -2.33 19.34 8.63
N GLU A 64 -1.96 18.22 9.24
CA GLU A 64 -2.73 16.96 9.17
C GLU A 64 -3.84 16.88 10.23
N TYR A 65 -3.65 17.53 11.37
CA TYR A 65 -4.54 17.40 12.52
C TYR A 65 -5.00 18.76 13.05
N ASP A 66 -6.31 18.98 13.00
CA ASP A 66 -6.94 20.04 13.78
C ASP A 66 -7.30 19.53 15.18
N VAL A 67 -6.36 19.65 16.12
CA VAL A 67 -6.54 19.13 17.49
C VAL A 67 -7.68 19.80 18.27
N GLN A 68 -8.18 20.96 17.82
CA GLN A 68 -9.37 21.62 18.37
C GLN A 68 -10.68 21.20 17.67
N SER A 69 -10.58 20.49 16.54
CA SER A 69 -11.73 20.04 15.77
C SER A 69 -11.38 18.79 14.97
N MET A 70 -11.22 17.65 15.66
CA MET A 70 -10.96 16.36 15.00
C MET A 70 -11.93 15.28 15.49
N SER A 71 -12.14 14.26 14.64
CA SER A 71 -12.96 13.09 15.01
C SER A 71 -12.18 12.12 15.89
N ARG A 72 -12.89 11.20 16.57
CA ARG A 72 -12.26 10.11 17.34
C ARG A 72 -11.29 9.28 16.50
N ASN A 73 -11.60 9.06 15.22
CA ASN A 73 -10.72 8.33 14.30
C ASN A 73 -9.43 9.11 14.00
N ALA A 74 -9.51 10.43 13.82
CA ALA A 74 -8.33 11.27 13.62
C ALA A 74 -7.46 11.34 14.89
N TYR A 75 -8.07 11.47 16.07
CA TYR A 75 -7.37 11.37 17.36
C TYR A 75 -6.62 10.04 17.50
N THR A 76 -7.28 8.92 17.20
CA THR A 76 -6.66 7.59 17.26
C THR A 76 -5.49 7.43 16.29
N LYS A 77 -5.60 7.96 15.07
CA LYS A 77 -4.50 7.99 14.10
C LYS A 77 -3.32 8.81 14.62
N LEU A 78 -3.58 9.98 15.21
CA LEU A 78 -2.54 10.82 15.82
C LEU A 78 -1.82 10.08 16.96
N LEU A 79 -2.56 9.42 17.87
CA LEU A 79 -1.95 8.60 18.93
C LEU A 79 -1.06 7.48 18.37
N ALA A 80 -1.49 6.82 17.30
CA ALA A 80 -0.73 5.75 16.66
C ALA A 80 0.58 6.29 16.06
N GLN A 81 0.55 7.47 15.43
CA GLN A 81 1.75 8.14 14.93
C GLN A 81 2.70 8.57 16.05
N LEU A 82 2.18 9.09 17.17
CA LEU A 82 3.00 9.46 18.33
C LEU A 82 3.66 8.23 18.97
N ARG A 83 2.95 7.09 19.05
CA ARG A 83 3.52 5.82 19.53
C ARG A 83 4.59 5.28 18.58
N SER A 84 4.30 5.23 17.28
CA SER A 84 5.25 4.68 16.30
C SER A 84 6.53 5.53 16.19
N SER A 85 6.44 6.81 16.53
CA SER A 85 7.57 7.74 16.64
C SER A 85 8.31 7.67 17.99
N GLY A 86 7.90 6.78 18.90
CA GLY A 86 8.50 6.61 20.23
C GLY A 86 8.19 7.73 21.22
N ILE A 87 7.28 8.65 20.89
CA ILE A 87 6.86 9.76 21.76
C ILE A 87 5.91 9.27 22.86
N LEU A 88 5.11 8.24 22.55
CA LEU A 88 4.30 7.51 23.53
C LEU A 88 4.85 6.10 23.73
N THR A 89 4.92 5.66 25.00
CA THR A 89 5.19 4.25 25.33
C THR A 89 3.98 3.38 25.00
N GLY A 90 4.16 2.05 25.02
CA GLY A 90 3.04 1.12 24.85
C GLY A 90 1.95 1.30 25.92
N GLN A 91 2.34 1.59 27.16
CA GLN A 91 1.43 1.83 28.27
C GLN A 91 0.67 3.15 28.13
N GLU A 92 1.36 4.24 27.76
CA GLU A 92 0.74 5.55 27.53
C GLU A 92 -0.24 5.52 26.36
N TYR A 93 0.12 4.84 25.27
CA TYR A 93 -0.79 4.63 24.14
C TYR A 93 -2.04 3.86 24.56
N SER A 94 -1.88 2.76 25.30
CA SER A 94 -3.01 1.93 25.73
C SER A 94 -3.98 2.73 26.61
N ALA A 95 -3.45 3.52 27.55
CA ALA A 95 -4.23 4.39 28.43
C ALA A 95 -5.00 5.46 27.62
N ALA A 96 -4.33 6.12 26.67
CA ALA A 96 -4.93 7.16 25.84
C ALA A 96 -5.93 6.64 24.79
N TYR A 97 -5.71 5.43 24.27
CA TYR A 97 -6.56 4.78 23.28
C TYR A 97 -7.81 4.19 23.93
N GLY A 98 -7.62 3.40 25.02
CA GLY A 98 -8.71 2.73 25.71
C GLY A 98 -9.72 3.72 26.32
N GLY A 99 -9.23 4.88 26.73
CA GLY A 99 -10.09 5.96 27.23
C GLY A 99 -10.82 5.60 28.52
N THR A 100 -10.30 4.64 29.27
CA THR A 100 -10.93 4.11 30.47
C THR A 100 -10.92 5.18 31.56
N MET A 101 -12.09 5.75 31.85
CA MET A 101 -12.30 6.66 32.98
C MET A 101 -12.77 5.85 34.20
N PRO A 102 -12.48 6.29 35.44
CA PRO A 102 -13.03 5.65 36.64
C PRO A 102 -14.57 5.62 36.58
N ALA A 103 -15.16 4.52 37.06
CA ALA A 103 -16.57 4.21 36.85
C ALA A 103 -17.47 5.09 37.72
N HIS A 104 -17.85 6.27 37.22
CA HIS A 104 -18.68 7.24 37.92
C HIS A 104 -19.79 7.83 37.04
N GLU A 105 -20.89 8.28 37.67
CA GLU A 105 -22.06 8.90 37.02
C GLU A 105 -21.74 10.16 36.20
N GLN A 106 -20.53 10.71 36.30
CA GLN A 106 -20.06 11.91 35.60
C GLN A 106 -18.95 11.64 34.57
N ALA A 107 -18.72 10.38 34.19
CA ALA A 107 -17.70 10.03 33.20
C ALA A 107 -17.92 10.79 31.88
N ILE A 108 -16.89 11.50 31.42
CA ILE A 108 -16.94 12.20 30.14
C ILE A 108 -17.13 11.18 29.03
N SER A 109 -18.22 11.30 28.29
CA SER A 109 -18.48 10.47 27.12
C SER A 109 -17.47 10.79 26.02
N TRP A 110 -16.78 9.76 25.52
CA TRP A 110 -15.91 9.90 24.37
C TRP A 110 -16.74 10.23 23.12
N PRO A 111 -16.22 11.06 22.20
CA PRO A 111 -16.91 11.33 20.95
C PRO A 111 -17.07 10.06 20.10
N HIS A 112 -18.22 9.92 19.45
CA HIS A 112 -18.58 8.72 18.70
C HIS A 112 -18.80 9.01 17.20
N GLY A 113 -18.48 8.03 16.34
CA GLY A 113 -18.70 8.13 14.90
C GLY A 113 -17.92 9.29 14.25
N ASN A 114 -18.65 10.18 13.56
CA ASN A 114 -18.10 11.32 12.84
C ASN A 114 -18.15 12.64 13.63
N GLU A 115 -18.51 12.60 14.92
CA GLU A 115 -18.50 13.77 15.78
C GLU A 115 -17.08 14.34 15.88
N THR A 116 -16.95 15.66 15.68
CA THR A 116 -15.71 16.39 15.87
C THR A 116 -15.69 16.99 17.27
N THR A 117 -14.52 17.00 17.90
CA THR A 117 -14.35 17.46 19.28
C THR A 117 -13.05 18.22 19.42
N ASP A 118 -13.06 19.22 20.32
CA ASP A 118 -11.86 19.86 20.81
C ASP A 118 -11.14 18.90 21.76
N PHE A 119 -10.18 18.16 21.22
CA PHE A 119 -9.45 17.16 21.98
C PHE A 119 -8.47 17.78 22.97
N MET A 120 -8.07 19.05 22.81
CA MET A 120 -7.28 19.75 23.83
C MET A 120 -8.12 19.97 25.08
N LEU A 121 -9.31 20.54 24.92
CA LEU A 121 -10.24 20.76 26.02
C LEU A 121 -10.76 19.43 26.60
N PHE A 122 -11.01 18.44 25.75
CA PHE A 122 -11.48 17.13 26.16
C PHE A 122 -10.47 16.40 27.06
N LEU A 123 -9.20 16.29 26.63
CA LEU A 123 -8.16 15.62 27.40
C LEU A 123 -7.86 16.35 28.71
N GLN A 124 -7.91 17.68 28.69
CA GLN A 124 -7.79 18.48 29.91
C GLN A 124 -8.88 18.14 30.92
N LYS A 125 -10.13 18.01 30.47
CA LYS A 125 -11.26 17.60 31.33
C LYS A 125 -11.11 16.15 31.83
N CYS A 126 -10.64 15.24 30.98
CA CYS A 126 -10.35 13.86 31.41
C CYS A 126 -9.28 13.81 32.50
N GLY A 127 -8.17 14.53 32.34
CA GLY A 127 -7.13 14.63 33.37
C GLY A 127 -7.66 15.22 34.69
N GLN A 128 -8.43 16.30 34.63
CA GLN A 128 -9.04 16.93 35.81
C GLN A 128 -10.00 16.00 36.56
N GLN A 129 -10.73 15.13 35.85
CA GLN A 129 -11.60 14.14 36.49
C GLN A 129 -10.80 13.04 37.20
N CYS A 130 -9.70 12.57 36.60
CA CYS A 130 -8.78 11.63 37.25
C CYS A 130 -8.16 12.25 38.51
N ASP A 131 -7.72 13.51 38.44
CA ASP A 131 -7.17 14.23 39.60
C ASP A 131 -8.21 14.42 40.71
N HIS A 132 -9.43 14.81 40.35
CA HIS A 132 -10.51 14.97 41.31
C HIS A 132 -10.85 13.64 42.00
N ALA A 133 -10.86 12.52 41.28
CA ALA A 133 -11.10 11.20 41.86
C ALA A 133 -10.00 10.81 42.87
N ILE A 134 -8.74 11.15 42.58
CA ILE A 134 -7.61 10.95 43.51
C ILE A 134 -7.75 11.82 44.76
N GLU A 135 -8.01 13.12 44.59
CA GLU A 135 -8.10 14.09 45.70
C GLU A 135 -9.29 13.86 46.61
N SER A 136 -10.43 13.46 46.04
CA SER A 136 -11.67 13.19 46.78
C SER A 136 -11.71 11.80 47.42
N GLY A 137 -10.73 10.94 47.14
CA GLY A 137 -10.71 9.55 47.61
C GLY A 137 -11.79 8.67 46.96
N ASN A 138 -12.37 9.13 45.85
CA ASN A 138 -13.46 8.46 45.14
C ASN A 138 -12.91 7.41 44.16
N TYR A 139 -12.31 6.35 44.68
CA TYR A 139 -11.85 5.19 43.92
C TYR A 139 -12.13 3.91 44.73
N SER A 140 -12.44 2.81 44.05
CA SER A 140 -12.85 1.53 44.66
C SER A 140 -11.67 0.66 45.14
N SER A 141 -10.46 0.96 44.67
CA SER A 141 -9.24 0.21 45.01
C SER A 141 -7.97 1.02 44.80
N ASP A 142 -6.86 0.61 45.44
CA ASP A 142 -5.53 1.19 45.20
C ASP A 142 -5.05 1.02 43.75
N GLU A 143 -5.56 0.01 43.04
CA GLU A 143 -5.28 -0.19 41.62
C GLU A 143 -6.00 0.85 40.76
N GLU A 144 -7.25 1.19 41.09
CA GLU A 144 -7.99 2.26 40.41
C GLU A 144 -7.35 3.63 40.67
N ARG A 145 -6.86 3.89 41.90
CA ARG A 145 -6.08 5.09 42.20
C ARG A 145 -4.82 5.19 41.33
N ARG A 146 -4.02 4.13 41.25
CA ARG A 146 -2.80 4.10 40.40
C ARG A 146 -3.12 4.29 38.92
N ASN A 147 -4.25 3.76 38.46
CA ASN A 147 -4.71 3.97 37.09
C ASN A 147 -5.11 5.44 36.86
N CYS A 148 -5.77 6.10 37.81
CA CYS A 148 -6.06 7.54 37.72
C CYS A 148 -4.77 8.37 37.66
N GLU A 149 -3.77 8.05 38.49
CA GLU A 149 -2.46 8.75 38.49
C GLU A 149 -1.74 8.61 37.14
N LEU A 150 -1.79 7.42 36.53
CA LEU A 150 -1.27 7.17 35.18
C LEU A 150 -2.03 7.98 34.12
N LEU A 151 -3.37 7.97 34.16
CA LEU A 151 -4.21 8.65 33.19
C LEU A 151 -4.04 10.18 33.24
N THR A 152 -3.97 10.78 34.43
CA THR A 152 -3.64 12.19 34.61
C THR A 152 -2.34 12.55 33.88
N SER A 153 -1.28 11.76 34.11
CA SER A 153 0.03 11.99 33.52
C SER A 153 -0.01 11.91 31.98
N VAL A 154 -0.67 10.87 31.46
CA VAL A 154 -0.84 10.64 30.02
C VAL A 154 -1.63 11.76 29.35
N TYR A 155 -2.77 12.17 29.92
CA TYR A 155 -3.60 13.24 29.35
C TYR A 155 -2.92 14.60 29.42
N SER A 156 -2.16 14.88 30.48
CA SER A 156 -1.35 16.10 30.59
C SER A 156 -0.26 16.14 29.51
N LYS A 157 0.45 15.03 29.30
CA LYS A 157 1.46 14.89 28.24
C LYS A 157 0.86 15.09 26.85
N LEU A 158 -0.27 14.45 26.56
CA LEU A 158 -0.96 14.59 25.27
C LEU A 158 -1.49 16.00 25.04
N ASN A 159 -2.05 16.64 26.07
CA ASN A 159 -2.50 18.02 25.97
C ASN A 159 -1.32 18.96 25.64
N GLY A 160 -0.15 18.74 26.25
CA GLY A 160 1.07 19.50 25.93
C GLY A 160 1.58 19.27 24.50
N ILE A 161 1.43 18.06 23.96
CA ILE A 161 1.73 17.76 22.54
C ILE A 161 0.73 18.49 21.64
N PHE A 162 -0.57 18.44 21.95
CA PHE A 162 -1.61 19.03 21.12
C PHE A 162 -1.53 20.57 21.12
N GLN A 163 -1.18 21.18 22.25
CA GLN A 163 -0.89 22.62 22.32
C GLN A 163 0.26 23.02 21.38
N GLN A 164 1.31 22.21 21.28
CA GLN A 164 2.43 22.47 20.37
C GLN A 164 1.99 22.33 18.89
N ILE A 165 1.17 21.32 18.57
CA ILE A 165 0.60 21.14 17.22
C ILE A 165 -0.29 22.35 16.85
N HIS A 166 -1.18 22.76 17.76
CA HIS A 166 -2.05 23.92 17.53
C HIS A 166 -1.27 25.23 17.40
N SER A 167 -0.23 25.42 18.21
CA SER A 167 0.64 26.61 18.14
C SER A 167 1.40 26.67 16.81
N ALA A 168 1.87 25.54 16.30
CA ALA A 168 2.49 25.46 14.99
C ALA A 168 1.50 25.75 13.84
N LYS A 169 0.22 25.39 14.01
CA LYS A 169 -0.85 25.69 13.04
C LYS A 169 -1.21 27.18 13.00
N THR A 170 -1.29 27.84 14.16
CA THR A 170 -1.66 29.27 14.27
C THR A 170 -0.55 30.23 13.87
N GLN A 171 0.72 29.80 13.91
CA GLN A 171 1.85 30.56 13.39
C GLN A 171 1.99 30.51 11.86
N ALA A 172 1.23 29.64 11.18
CA ALA A 172 1.11 29.57 9.73
C ALA A 172 -0.17 30.31 9.26
N GLY A 173 -0.08 31.60 8.96
CA GLY A 173 -1.22 32.41 8.48
C GLY A 173 -1.70 32.07 7.05
N PRO A 174 -2.85 32.62 6.59
CA PRO A 174 -3.68 32.05 5.50
C PRO A 174 -3.16 32.13 4.06
N ASP A 175 -1.97 32.68 3.81
CA ASP A 175 -1.47 32.93 2.44
C ASP A 175 -0.27 32.05 2.06
N THR A 176 -0.31 30.77 2.43
CA THR A 176 0.63 29.81 1.83
C THR A 176 -0.14 28.58 1.36
N LYS A 177 -0.50 28.58 0.06
CA LYS A 177 -0.74 27.34 -0.68
C LYS A 177 0.35 26.36 -0.27
N ALA A 178 -0.07 25.17 0.19
CA ALA A 178 0.78 24.09 0.65
C ALA A 178 2.14 24.08 -0.08
N SER A 179 3.16 24.68 0.54
CA SER A 179 4.52 24.42 0.10
C SER A 179 4.83 23.04 0.65
N ALA A 180 4.89 22.07 -0.25
CA ALA A 180 5.66 20.85 -0.01
C ALA A 180 6.90 21.22 0.81
N GLN A 181 7.15 20.53 1.92
CA GLN A 181 8.46 20.59 2.57
C GLN A 181 9.47 20.28 1.46
N THR A 182 10.09 21.33 0.94
CA THR A 182 11.06 21.19 -0.13
C THR A 182 12.26 20.57 0.57
N ARG A 183 12.38 19.25 0.50
CA ARG A 183 13.64 18.59 0.83
C ARG A 183 14.68 19.31 -0.01
N VAL A 184 15.60 20.00 0.66
CA VAL A 184 16.68 20.71 -0.02
C VAL A 184 17.66 19.62 -0.44
N TYR A 185 17.38 19.00 -1.58
CA TYR A 185 18.33 18.10 -2.20
C TYR A 185 19.51 18.90 -2.76
N SER A 186 20.66 18.24 -2.92
CA SER A 186 21.83 18.86 -3.53
C SER A 186 21.51 19.36 -4.95
N ASP A 187 22.23 20.38 -5.42
CA ASP A 187 22.12 20.84 -6.81
C ASP A 187 22.32 19.68 -7.80
N GLU A 188 23.19 18.74 -7.44
CA GLU A 188 23.44 17.53 -8.23
C GLU A 188 22.23 16.59 -8.27
N PHE A 189 21.53 16.38 -7.15
CA PHE A 189 20.29 15.62 -7.16
C PHE A 189 19.25 16.26 -8.07
N ASN A 190 19.02 17.58 -7.95
CA ASN A 190 18.03 18.28 -8.76
C ASN A 190 18.39 18.23 -10.25
N ARG A 191 19.68 18.40 -10.58
CA ARG A 191 20.20 18.27 -11.95
C ARG A 191 19.93 16.87 -12.53
N LEU A 192 20.25 15.82 -11.77
CA LEU A 192 20.06 14.43 -12.20
C LEU A 192 18.57 14.07 -12.30
N TYR A 193 17.73 14.59 -11.40
CA TYR A 193 16.29 14.37 -11.38
C TYR A 193 15.62 14.95 -12.63
N GLU A 194 15.94 16.19 -13.00
CA GLU A 194 15.43 16.81 -14.22
C GLU A 194 15.99 16.14 -15.49
N LEU A 195 17.27 15.73 -15.48
CA LEU A 195 17.86 14.98 -16.59
C LEU A 195 17.14 13.64 -16.82
N LEU A 196 16.79 12.94 -15.75
CA LEU A 196 16.08 11.66 -15.83
C LEU A 196 14.62 11.82 -16.29
N LYS A 197 13.94 12.92 -15.92
CA LYS A 197 12.60 13.25 -16.44
C LYS A 197 12.58 13.49 -17.96
N GLN A 198 13.67 14.04 -18.50
CA GLN A 198 13.80 14.31 -19.94
C GLN A 198 14.10 13.03 -20.76
N ASP A 199 14.52 11.94 -20.10
CA ASP A 199 14.69 10.64 -20.75
C ASP A 199 13.30 10.07 -21.10
N LYS A 200 12.94 10.19 -22.39
CA LYS A 200 11.65 9.70 -22.91
C LYS A 200 11.42 8.22 -22.63
N ASN A 201 12.47 7.38 -22.67
CA ASN A 201 12.33 5.95 -22.40
C ASN A 201 12.06 5.69 -20.92
N TYR A 202 12.64 6.48 -20.02
CA TYR A 202 12.39 6.37 -18.59
C TYR A 202 11.02 6.95 -18.21
N ALA A 203 10.75 8.20 -18.60
CA ALA A 203 9.53 8.93 -18.26
C ALA A 203 8.28 8.23 -18.80
N GLU A 204 8.28 7.78 -20.06
CA GLU A 204 7.12 7.07 -20.63
C GLU A 204 6.90 5.71 -19.96
N ARG A 205 7.95 5.00 -19.54
CA ARG A 205 7.81 3.67 -18.93
C ARG A 205 7.48 3.73 -17.45
N VAL A 206 8.07 4.63 -16.68
CA VAL A 206 7.83 4.76 -15.24
C VAL A 206 6.54 5.52 -14.93
N LEU A 207 6.23 6.59 -15.67
CA LEU A 207 5.04 7.41 -15.40
C LEU A 207 3.79 6.90 -16.12
N LYS A 208 3.92 6.41 -17.37
CA LYS A 208 2.75 5.96 -18.17
C LYS A 208 2.51 4.45 -18.12
N LYS A 209 3.50 3.59 -17.81
CA LYS A 209 3.35 2.11 -17.79
C LYS A 209 4.02 1.38 -16.62
N PRO A 210 3.46 1.51 -15.43
CA PRO A 210 4.10 1.01 -14.21
C PRO A 210 4.16 -0.53 -14.26
N GLY A 211 5.38 -1.09 -14.23
CA GLY A 211 5.65 -2.53 -14.34
C GLY A 211 6.25 -3.00 -15.69
N GLY A 212 6.54 -2.11 -16.64
CA GLY A 212 7.23 -2.46 -17.89
C GLY A 212 8.73 -2.78 -17.70
N ASN A 213 9.31 -3.59 -18.60
CA ASN A 213 10.77 -3.76 -18.69
C ASN A 213 11.42 -2.42 -19.09
N PHE A 214 12.11 -1.75 -18.19
CA PHE A 214 12.98 -0.60 -18.48
C PHE A 214 14.41 -0.89 -18.02
N ASP A 215 15.39 -0.16 -18.55
CA ASP A 215 16.78 -0.34 -18.13
C ASP A 215 16.98 0.18 -16.70
N ARG A 216 16.96 -0.76 -15.75
CA ARG A 216 17.16 -0.50 -14.32
C ARG A 216 18.55 0.05 -14.01
N ARG A 217 19.51 -0.17 -14.91
CA ARG A 217 20.92 0.24 -14.81
C ARG A 217 21.20 1.58 -15.50
N ASN A 218 20.16 2.36 -15.83
CA ASN A 218 20.34 3.73 -16.33
C ASN A 218 21.32 4.49 -15.41
N PRO A 219 22.49 4.93 -15.93
CA PRO A 219 23.54 5.53 -15.09
C PRO A 219 23.09 6.80 -14.35
N VAL A 220 22.20 7.59 -14.96
CA VAL A 220 21.63 8.80 -14.35
C VAL A 220 20.75 8.41 -13.16
N ARG A 221 19.92 7.36 -13.32
CA ARG A 221 19.11 6.82 -12.21
C ARG A 221 19.99 6.30 -11.07
N VAL A 222 21.03 5.51 -11.38
CA VAL A 222 21.90 4.93 -10.34
C VAL A 222 22.60 6.04 -9.54
N GLN A 223 23.11 7.06 -10.23
CA GLN A 223 23.72 8.20 -9.56
C GLN A 223 22.70 8.99 -8.72
N LEU A 224 21.48 9.17 -9.23
CA LEU A 224 20.41 9.87 -8.52
C LEU A 224 19.94 9.11 -7.27
N MET A 225 19.82 7.78 -7.32
CA MET A 225 19.53 6.95 -6.14
C MET A 225 20.63 7.05 -5.08
N LYS A 226 21.89 7.12 -5.52
CA LYS A 226 23.02 7.38 -4.62
C LYS A 226 22.89 8.73 -3.91
N GLU A 227 22.64 9.80 -4.66
CA GLU A 227 22.44 11.14 -4.08
C GLU A 227 21.22 11.17 -3.14
N TYR A 228 20.14 10.46 -3.49
CA TYR A 228 18.96 10.33 -2.64
C TYR A 228 19.28 9.73 -1.26
N LEU A 229 20.03 8.61 -1.23
CA LEU A 229 20.39 7.95 0.02
C LEU A 229 21.45 8.72 0.81
N LEU A 230 22.42 9.35 0.14
CA LEU A 230 23.46 10.14 0.81
C LEU A 230 22.96 11.46 1.38
N SER A 231 21.88 12.03 0.81
CA SER A 231 21.25 13.26 1.31
C SER A 231 20.28 13.03 2.46
N ASN A 232 20.02 11.77 2.84
CA ASN A 232 19.05 11.42 3.88
C ASN A 232 19.64 10.41 4.88
N ASP A 233 20.43 10.92 5.82
CA ASP A 233 21.06 10.10 6.87
C ASP A 233 20.02 9.31 7.70
N GLY A 234 18.87 9.90 8.02
CA GLY A 234 17.81 9.22 8.77
C GLY A 234 17.22 8.03 8.01
N LEU A 235 16.97 8.19 6.70
CA LEU A 235 16.48 7.10 5.84
C LEU A 235 17.51 5.98 5.71
N LEU A 236 18.79 6.32 5.61
CA LEU A 236 19.88 5.34 5.53
C LEU A 236 20.04 4.58 6.85
N GLU A 237 19.89 5.25 7.99
CA GLU A 237 19.85 4.62 9.30
C GLU A 237 18.66 3.68 9.46
N ASP A 238 17.47 4.09 9.03
CA ASP A 238 16.26 3.26 9.10
C ASP A 238 16.40 2.01 8.22
N TYR A 239 17.00 2.16 7.03
CA TYR A 239 17.34 1.02 6.19
C TYR A 239 18.34 0.08 6.88
N ALA A 240 19.42 0.61 7.46
CA ALA A 240 20.40 -0.19 8.17
C ALA A 240 19.80 -0.95 9.37
N LYS A 241 18.94 -0.29 10.16
CA LYS A 241 18.18 -0.93 11.26
C LYS A 241 17.31 -2.06 10.74
N HIS A 242 16.59 -1.83 9.64
CA HIS A 242 15.75 -2.85 9.03
C HIS A 242 16.56 -4.08 8.57
N THR A 243 17.66 -3.85 7.86
CA THR A 243 18.55 -4.92 7.39
C THR A 243 19.13 -5.72 8.56
N TRP A 244 19.58 -5.04 9.61
CA TRP A 244 20.11 -5.69 10.80
C TRP A 244 19.07 -6.58 11.49
N ILE A 245 17.86 -6.06 11.70
CA ILE A 245 16.75 -6.83 12.31
C ILE A 245 16.38 -8.03 11.42
N SER A 246 16.21 -7.82 10.11
CA SER A 246 15.84 -8.89 9.17
C SER A 246 16.86 -10.02 9.14
N ASN A 247 18.15 -9.69 9.12
CA ASN A 247 19.23 -10.68 9.13
C ASN A 247 19.31 -11.40 10.49
N ALA A 248 19.05 -10.71 11.60
CA ALA A 248 18.99 -11.31 12.93
C ALA A 248 17.84 -12.32 13.04
N GLU A 249 16.64 -11.96 12.56
CA GLU A 249 15.49 -12.86 12.50
C GLU A 249 15.76 -14.07 11.61
N HIS A 250 16.42 -13.87 10.46
CA HIS A 250 16.80 -14.96 9.57
C HIS A 250 17.74 -15.95 10.28
N ASN A 251 18.80 -15.44 10.90
CA ASN A 251 19.74 -16.24 11.67
C ASN A 251 19.04 -17.00 12.80
N ALA A 252 18.12 -16.36 13.53
CA ALA A 252 17.34 -17.01 14.58
C ALA A 252 16.45 -18.15 14.04
N ARG A 253 15.77 -17.93 12.90
CA ARG A 253 14.98 -18.98 12.22
C ARG A 253 15.85 -20.17 11.80
N LEU A 254 17.05 -19.91 11.27
CA LEU A 254 18.01 -20.95 10.91
C LEU A 254 18.51 -21.74 12.14
N VAL A 255 18.81 -21.08 13.26
CA VAL A 255 19.18 -21.78 14.51
C VAL A 255 18.06 -22.73 14.93
N LYS A 256 16.82 -22.25 14.98
CA LYS A 256 15.66 -23.05 15.37
C LYS A 256 15.47 -24.25 14.43
N TRP A 257 15.49 -24.01 13.12
CA TRP A 257 15.31 -25.06 12.13
C TRP A 257 16.41 -26.13 12.20
N ASN A 258 17.67 -25.72 12.37
CA ASN A 258 18.81 -26.62 12.49
C ASN A 258 18.78 -27.46 13.77
N ALA A 259 18.19 -26.94 14.85
CA ALA A 259 17.95 -27.69 16.07
C ALA A 259 16.84 -28.75 15.89
N GLU A 260 15.78 -28.41 15.16
CA GLU A 260 14.67 -29.33 14.83
C GLU A 260 15.05 -30.38 13.78
N HIS A 261 16.03 -30.09 12.92
CA HIS A 261 16.45 -30.96 11.80
C HIS A 261 17.97 -31.26 11.84
N PRO A 262 18.47 -31.99 12.86
CA PRO A 262 19.90 -32.17 13.10
C PRO A 262 20.63 -32.89 11.95
N ASN A 263 19.92 -33.70 11.17
CA ASN A 263 20.46 -34.47 10.05
C ASN A 263 20.45 -33.71 8.72
N ARG A 264 19.94 -32.47 8.67
CA ARG A 264 19.76 -31.74 7.41
C ARG A 264 20.15 -30.27 7.49
N LYS A 265 21.17 -29.92 8.28
CA LYS A 265 21.51 -28.52 8.59
C LYS A 265 21.60 -27.63 7.35
N LEU A 266 20.91 -26.48 7.41
CA LEU A 266 21.02 -25.40 6.46
C LEU A 266 22.20 -24.50 6.86
N ASN A 267 23.03 -24.18 5.85
CA ASN A 267 24.04 -23.14 5.92
C ASN A 267 23.47 -21.85 5.31
N GLY A 268 23.91 -20.69 5.78
CA GLY A 268 23.39 -19.39 5.30
C GLY A 268 23.27 -18.31 6.38
N PHE A 269 24.01 -18.43 7.49
CA PHE A 269 24.04 -17.38 8.49
C PHE A 269 24.65 -16.11 7.90
N TYR A 270 23.97 -14.98 8.07
CA TYR A 270 24.55 -13.69 7.80
C TYR A 270 25.60 -13.37 8.86
N ASP A 271 26.79 -12.97 8.42
CA ASP A 271 27.74 -12.30 9.31
C ASP A 271 27.21 -10.90 9.58
N MET A 272 27.04 -10.55 10.85
CA MET A 272 26.37 -9.31 11.23
C MET A 272 27.26 -8.50 12.17
N PRO A 273 27.31 -7.17 11.99
CA PRO A 273 27.90 -6.30 12.99
C PRO A 273 27.14 -6.38 14.31
N SER A 274 27.80 -5.99 15.39
CA SER A 274 27.22 -6.00 16.75
C SER A 274 25.94 -5.18 16.86
N ASP A 275 25.81 -4.14 16.03
CA ASP A 275 24.62 -3.29 15.91
C ASP A 275 24.48 -2.74 14.48
N TYR A 276 23.37 -2.05 14.22
CA TYR A 276 23.03 -1.52 12.91
C TYR A 276 24.01 -0.45 12.38
N THR A 277 24.82 0.18 13.23
CA THR A 277 25.74 1.25 12.80
C THR A 277 26.85 0.70 11.90
N GLY A 278 27.19 -0.59 12.03
CA GLY A 278 28.07 -1.28 11.10
C GLY A 278 27.55 -1.24 9.66
N TYR A 279 26.25 -1.53 9.47
CA TYR A 279 25.62 -1.43 8.15
C TYR A 279 25.50 0.02 7.67
N VAL A 280 25.25 1.00 8.54
CA VAL A 280 25.27 2.43 8.14
C VAL A 280 26.62 2.80 7.52
N ASN A 281 27.72 2.41 8.18
CA ASN A 281 29.07 2.69 7.71
C ASN A 281 29.37 1.96 6.39
N GLU A 282 28.98 0.69 6.28
CA GLU A 282 29.12 -0.11 5.06
C GLU A 282 28.35 0.51 3.89
N PHE A 283 27.08 0.88 4.10
CA PHE A 283 26.25 1.49 3.07
C PHE A 283 26.81 2.85 2.64
N LYS A 284 27.24 3.71 3.58
CA LYS A 284 27.91 4.98 3.24
C LYS A 284 29.20 4.75 2.46
N HIS A 285 29.97 3.71 2.80
CA HIS A 285 31.18 3.36 2.08
C HIS A 285 30.89 2.95 0.64
N ILE A 286 29.93 2.03 0.43
CA ILE A 286 29.49 1.59 -0.91
C ILE A 286 28.97 2.78 -1.72
N LEU A 287 28.10 3.61 -1.15
CA LEU A 287 27.55 4.77 -1.84
C LEU A 287 28.63 5.78 -2.25
N ARG A 288 29.68 5.97 -1.44
CA ARG A 288 30.76 6.94 -1.74
C ARG A 288 31.83 6.39 -2.67
N TYR A 289 32.23 5.14 -2.49
CA TYR A 289 33.45 4.57 -3.08
C TYR A 289 33.22 3.29 -3.89
N GLY A 290 32.02 2.70 -3.82
CA GLY A 290 31.67 1.51 -4.58
C GLY A 290 31.60 1.78 -6.08
N SER A 291 31.74 0.71 -6.84
CA SER A 291 31.46 0.68 -8.27
C SER A 291 29.97 0.94 -8.55
N THR A 292 29.64 1.30 -9.79
CA THR A 292 28.25 1.49 -10.22
C THR A 292 27.38 0.26 -9.97
N GLU A 293 27.93 -0.96 -10.13
CA GLU A 293 27.18 -2.20 -9.88
C GLU A 293 26.94 -2.43 -8.39
N GLU A 294 27.91 -2.14 -7.52
CA GLU A 294 27.73 -2.24 -6.05
C GLU A 294 26.68 -1.24 -5.55
N ILE A 295 26.73 0.01 -6.05
CA ILE A 295 25.72 1.03 -5.75
C ILE A 295 24.34 0.59 -6.23
N PHE A 296 24.25 0.09 -7.47
CA PHE A 296 22.99 -0.41 -8.03
C PHE A 296 22.41 -1.55 -7.19
N ASN A 297 23.22 -2.52 -6.81
CA ASN A 297 22.78 -3.67 -6.00
C ASN A 297 22.28 -3.20 -4.63
N LEU A 298 23.01 -2.31 -3.94
CA LEU A 298 22.56 -1.73 -2.67
C LEU A 298 21.23 -0.98 -2.81
N CYS A 299 21.08 -0.17 -3.86
CA CYS A 299 19.83 0.58 -4.10
C CYS A 299 18.67 -0.35 -4.46
N ASN A 300 18.93 -1.43 -5.20
CA ASN A 300 17.94 -2.44 -5.55
C ASN A 300 17.50 -3.25 -4.32
N ASP A 301 18.43 -3.56 -3.41
CA ASP A 301 18.10 -4.21 -2.14
C ASP A 301 17.30 -3.25 -1.24
N PHE A 302 17.66 -1.97 -1.18
CA PHE A 302 16.89 -0.93 -0.50
C PHE A 302 15.45 -0.84 -1.03
N GLU A 303 15.27 -0.82 -2.36
CA GLU A 303 13.96 -0.81 -3.01
C GLU A 303 13.13 -2.05 -2.63
N ASN A 304 13.70 -3.25 -2.79
CA ASN A 304 12.99 -4.51 -2.69
C ASN A 304 12.77 -5.02 -1.27
N THR A 305 13.58 -4.60 -0.30
CA THR A 305 13.49 -5.08 1.08
C THR A 305 12.91 -4.03 2.02
N PHE A 306 13.21 -2.75 1.81
CA PHE A 306 12.83 -1.68 2.71
C PHE A 306 11.68 -0.83 2.18
N LEU A 307 11.84 -0.19 1.01
CA LEU A 307 10.79 0.69 0.45
C LEU A 307 9.52 -0.07 0.10
N SER A 308 9.66 -1.25 -0.53
CA SER A 308 8.56 -2.17 -0.82
C SER A 308 7.85 -2.70 0.44
N ARG A 309 8.27 -2.34 1.66
CA ARG A 309 7.58 -2.71 2.90
C ARG A 309 7.00 -1.52 3.66
N LYS A 310 7.23 -0.28 3.19
CA LYS A 310 6.66 0.92 3.82
C LYS A 310 5.13 0.88 3.92
N PHE A 311 4.46 0.36 2.90
CA PHE A 311 2.99 0.23 2.92
C PHE A 311 2.51 -0.72 4.04
N VAL A 312 3.25 -1.77 4.40
CA VAL A 312 2.90 -2.67 5.52
C VAL A 312 2.88 -1.91 6.84
N LYS A 313 3.71 -0.88 6.96
CA LYS A 313 3.78 0.01 8.13
C LYS A 313 2.86 1.23 8.01
N THR A 314 1.93 1.23 7.08
CA THR A 314 1.05 2.35 6.79
C THR A 314 1.73 3.65 6.34
N GLN A 315 2.88 3.54 5.67
CA GLN A 315 3.61 4.68 5.11
C GLN A 315 3.49 4.71 3.58
N ARG A 316 3.07 5.85 3.02
CA ARG A 316 3.13 6.13 1.58
C ARG A 316 4.58 6.40 1.16
N LEU A 317 4.92 6.08 -0.08
CA LEU A 317 6.12 6.55 -0.75
C LEU A 317 6.01 8.05 -1.04
N THR A 318 7.13 8.75 -1.04
CA THR A 318 7.18 10.14 -1.56
C THR A 318 7.12 10.15 -3.09
N GLU A 319 6.92 11.33 -3.69
CA GLU A 319 6.92 11.48 -5.15
C GLU A 319 8.26 11.05 -5.77
N GLU A 320 9.37 11.44 -5.14
CA GLU A 320 10.71 11.05 -5.56
C GLU A 320 10.94 9.56 -5.38
N GLU A 321 10.44 8.97 -4.29
CA GLU A 321 10.52 7.52 -4.09
C GLU A 321 9.74 6.77 -5.19
N ARG A 322 8.52 7.22 -5.53
CA ARG A 322 7.75 6.61 -6.63
C ARG A 322 8.45 6.75 -7.98
N PHE A 323 9.09 7.90 -8.22
CA PHE A 323 9.80 8.17 -9.47
C PHE A 323 11.11 7.39 -9.60
N LEU A 324 11.87 7.24 -8.51
CA LEU A 324 13.17 6.57 -8.50
C LEU A 324 13.08 5.06 -8.33
N PHE A 325 12.10 4.58 -7.57
CA PHE A 325 11.93 3.19 -7.17
C PHE A 325 10.58 2.64 -7.66
N PRO A 326 10.46 2.37 -8.97
CA PRO A 326 9.21 1.98 -9.59
C PRO A 326 8.70 0.60 -9.16
N ASP A 327 9.56 -0.34 -8.73
CA ASP A 327 9.09 -1.61 -8.19
C ASP A 327 8.41 -1.35 -6.83
N ALA A 328 9.01 -0.55 -5.96
CA ALA A 328 8.35 -0.13 -4.72
C ALA A 328 7.05 0.63 -4.99
N ALA A 329 7.01 1.51 -6.01
CA ALA A 329 5.80 2.21 -6.42
C ALA A 329 4.71 1.25 -6.94
N ASN A 330 5.09 0.21 -7.67
CA ASN A 330 4.18 -0.84 -8.12
C ASN A 330 3.63 -1.64 -6.94
N TYR A 331 4.47 -1.96 -5.96
CA TYR A 331 4.04 -2.62 -4.73
C TYR A 331 3.08 -1.75 -3.93
N GLU A 332 3.41 -0.47 -3.69
CA GLU A 332 2.51 0.48 -3.02
C GLU A 332 1.17 0.53 -3.74
N ARG A 333 1.18 0.70 -5.06
CA ARG A 333 -0.04 0.72 -5.88
C ARG A 333 -0.87 -0.55 -5.73
N GLY A 334 -0.25 -1.73 -5.88
CA GLY A 334 -0.97 -3.00 -5.75
C GLY A 334 -1.64 -3.19 -4.38
N HIS A 335 -1.09 -2.56 -3.34
CA HIS A 335 -1.64 -2.64 -1.99
C HIS A 335 -2.61 -1.51 -1.67
N TRP A 336 -2.40 -0.30 -2.17
CA TRP A 336 -2.99 0.92 -1.60
C TRP A 336 -3.73 1.80 -2.61
N GLN A 337 -3.75 1.42 -3.88
CA GLN A 337 -4.42 2.17 -4.94
C GLN A 337 -5.92 2.30 -4.66
N ASN A 338 -6.37 3.53 -4.45
CA ASN A 338 -7.80 3.86 -4.54
C ASN A 338 -8.24 4.00 -6.00
N PHE A 339 -9.54 4.16 -6.25
CA PHE A 339 -10.04 4.22 -7.63
C PHE A 339 -9.49 5.42 -8.41
N ASN A 340 -9.39 6.60 -7.79
CA ASN A 340 -8.84 7.80 -8.42
C ASN A 340 -7.37 7.60 -8.85
N GLU A 341 -6.53 7.06 -7.96
CA GLU A 341 -5.15 6.66 -8.25
C GLU A 341 -5.09 5.55 -9.33
N GLY A 342 -6.13 4.72 -9.42
CA GLY A 342 -6.38 3.75 -10.50
C GLY A 342 -6.55 4.38 -11.87
N MET A 343 -7.20 5.53 -11.89
CA MET A 343 -7.68 6.21 -13.09
C MET A 343 -6.73 7.29 -13.58
N SER A 344 -5.69 7.68 -12.84
CA SER A 344 -4.84 8.84 -13.19
C SER A 344 -4.23 8.76 -14.60
N SER A 345 -3.81 7.58 -15.08
CA SER A 345 -3.32 7.45 -16.46
C SER A 345 -4.42 7.60 -17.51
N VAL A 346 -5.66 7.21 -17.18
CA VAL A 346 -6.85 7.42 -18.04
C VAL A 346 -7.24 8.89 -18.05
N GLU A 347 -7.21 9.55 -16.89
CA GLU A 347 -7.44 10.99 -16.75
C GLU A 347 -6.48 11.80 -17.64
N ASN A 348 -5.20 11.47 -17.62
CA ASN A 348 -4.20 12.13 -18.45
C ASN A 348 -4.51 12.00 -19.94
N GLU A 349 -4.93 10.82 -20.40
CA GLU A 349 -5.36 10.63 -21.79
C GLU A 349 -6.63 11.44 -22.11
N ILE A 350 -7.58 11.55 -21.17
CA ILE A 350 -8.78 12.38 -21.34
C ILE A 350 -8.37 13.86 -21.48
N ARG A 351 -7.50 14.35 -20.60
CA ARG A 351 -6.99 15.73 -20.65
C ARG A 351 -6.25 16.01 -21.96
N GLU A 352 -5.33 15.12 -22.35
CA GLU A 352 -4.59 15.25 -23.62
C GLU A 352 -5.55 15.30 -24.82
N GLU A 353 -6.63 14.52 -24.81
CA GLU A 353 -7.61 14.50 -25.91
C GLU A 353 -8.49 15.77 -25.92
N PHE A 354 -8.88 16.28 -24.75
CA PHE A 354 -9.58 17.57 -24.63
C PHE A 354 -8.72 18.71 -25.18
N ASP A 355 -7.45 18.78 -24.76
CA ASP A 355 -6.51 19.80 -25.20
C ASP A 355 -6.31 19.75 -26.73
N ARG A 356 -6.18 18.56 -27.31
CA ARG A 356 -6.09 18.37 -28.78
C ARG A 356 -7.34 18.85 -29.52
N ALA A 357 -8.51 18.65 -28.93
CA ALA A 357 -9.78 19.08 -29.47
C ALA A 357 -10.07 20.58 -29.22
N GLY A 358 -9.17 21.30 -28.54
CA GLY A 358 -9.33 22.73 -28.23
C GLY A 358 -10.30 23.01 -27.07
N PHE A 359 -10.58 22.01 -26.24
CA PHE A 359 -11.36 22.14 -25.02
C PHE A 359 -10.45 22.11 -23.79
N SER A 360 -11.04 22.36 -22.61
CA SER A 360 -10.42 22.07 -21.33
C SER A 360 -11.39 21.24 -20.51
N LEU A 361 -10.89 20.19 -19.86
CA LEU A 361 -11.72 19.35 -18.99
C LEU A 361 -12.21 20.18 -17.80
N ASP A 362 -13.53 20.32 -17.68
CA ASP A 362 -14.19 21.04 -16.58
C ASP A 362 -14.12 20.19 -15.30
N ILE A 363 -13.19 20.52 -14.41
CA ILE A 363 -12.93 19.74 -13.19
C ILE A 363 -14.05 19.85 -12.14
N ASP A 364 -14.85 20.91 -12.20
CA ASP A 364 -15.95 21.16 -11.28
C ASP A 364 -17.26 20.49 -11.74
N ARG A 365 -17.30 20.03 -13.00
CA ARG A 365 -18.43 19.28 -13.55
C ARG A 365 -18.44 17.84 -13.10
N GLU A 366 -19.63 17.33 -12.78
CA GLU A 366 -19.84 15.91 -12.54
C GLU A 366 -20.09 15.17 -13.86
N TYR A 367 -19.19 14.26 -14.22
CA TYR A 367 -19.39 13.30 -15.32
C TYR A 367 -19.72 11.92 -14.74
N GLN A 368 -20.77 11.29 -15.25
CA GLN A 368 -21.29 10.00 -14.77
C GLN A 368 -21.02 8.90 -15.80
N PHE A 369 -20.47 7.77 -15.34
CA PHE A 369 -20.02 6.69 -16.21
C PHE A 369 -20.90 5.45 -16.02
N TYR A 370 -21.56 5.02 -17.10
CA TYR A 370 -22.44 3.86 -17.12
C TYR A 370 -21.77 2.72 -17.89
N LEU A 371 -21.72 1.53 -17.30
CA LEU A 371 -21.10 0.36 -17.91
C LEU A 371 -22.15 -0.51 -18.60
N ASN A 372 -21.97 -0.72 -19.90
CA ASN A 372 -22.63 -1.81 -20.62
C ASN A 372 -21.79 -3.09 -20.46
N THR A 373 -22.32 -4.10 -19.78
CA THR A 373 -21.61 -5.36 -19.50
C THR A 373 -21.72 -6.40 -20.62
N GLU A 374 -22.49 -6.15 -21.68
CA GLU A 374 -22.53 -7.02 -22.86
C GLU A 374 -21.22 -6.95 -23.64
N ASN A 375 -20.69 -5.74 -23.83
CA ASN A 375 -19.48 -5.45 -24.58
C ASN A 375 -18.37 -4.80 -23.74
N PHE A 376 -18.65 -4.55 -22.45
CA PHE A 376 -17.78 -3.85 -21.52
C PHE A 376 -17.34 -2.48 -22.05
N SER A 377 -18.31 -1.68 -22.51
CA SER A 377 -18.09 -0.28 -22.90
C SER A 377 -18.76 0.69 -21.93
N PHE A 378 -18.14 1.86 -21.73
CA PHE A 378 -18.68 2.95 -20.94
C PHE A 378 -19.42 3.96 -21.80
N SER A 379 -20.54 4.45 -21.30
CA SER A 379 -21.18 5.68 -21.78
C SER A 379 -21.10 6.76 -20.71
N VAL A 380 -21.06 8.02 -21.12
CA VAL A 380 -20.79 9.17 -20.26
C VAL A 380 -21.92 10.18 -20.35
N LYS A 381 -22.34 10.70 -19.19
CA LYS A 381 -23.31 11.80 -19.07
C LYS A 381 -22.74 12.91 -18.19
N GLY A 382 -23.35 14.09 -18.25
CA GLY A 382 -23.00 15.24 -17.41
C GLY A 382 -22.39 16.40 -18.20
N GLY A 383 -21.60 16.09 -19.24
CA GLY A 383 -21.06 17.09 -20.17
C GLY A 383 -21.95 17.41 -21.37
N THR A 384 -21.42 18.22 -22.27
CA THR A 384 -22.01 18.40 -23.61
C THR A 384 -21.89 17.10 -24.43
N GLU A 385 -22.66 16.98 -25.52
CA GLU A 385 -22.60 15.79 -26.39
C GLU A 385 -21.17 15.53 -26.92
N GLU A 386 -20.44 16.60 -27.23
CA GLU A 386 -19.06 16.49 -27.72
C GLU A 386 -18.07 16.11 -26.60
N GLU A 387 -18.19 16.71 -25.42
CA GLU A 387 -17.37 16.33 -24.26
C GLU A 387 -17.58 14.86 -23.88
N ASN A 388 -18.84 14.41 -23.81
CA ASN A 388 -19.16 13.02 -23.49
C ASN A 388 -18.56 12.07 -24.54
N ARG A 389 -18.68 12.40 -25.84
CA ARG A 389 -18.05 11.62 -26.91
C ARG A 389 -16.54 11.57 -26.81
N LEU A 390 -15.87 12.68 -26.50
CA LEU A 390 -14.42 12.72 -26.33
C LEU A 390 -13.98 11.80 -25.18
N ILE A 391 -14.64 11.88 -24.02
CA ILE A 391 -14.35 11.00 -22.87
C ILE A 391 -14.60 9.54 -23.26
N GLU A 392 -15.74 9.23 -23.88
CA GLU A 392 -16.08 7.88 -24.34
C GLU A 392 -15.04 7.32 -25.31
N SER A 393 -14.53 8.15 -26.24
CA SER A 393 -13.51 7.75 -27.22
C SER A 393 -12.18 7.34 -26.56
N VAL A 394 -11.83 7.97 -25.44
CA VAL A 394 -10.62 7.67 -24.68
C VAL A 394 -10.84 6.44 -23.81
N ILE A 395 -11.87 6.45 -22.97
CA ILE A 395 -12.07 5.41 -21.95
C ILE A 395 -12.39 4.04 -22.55
N ASN A 396 -13.03 4.00 -23.73
CA ASN A 396 -13.33 2.76 -24.44
C ASN A 396 -12.21 2.31 -25.39
N ARG A 397 -11.11 3.06 -25.48
CA ARG A 397 -9.98 2.70 -26.36
C ARG A 397 -9.38 1.37 -25.89
N ASN A 398 -9.37 0.39 -26.78
CA ASN A 398 -8.81 -0.94 -26.55
C ASN A 398 -7.90 -1.34 -27.71
N PRO A 399 -6.61 -0.92 -27.71
CA PRO A 399 -5.71 -1.08 -28.85
C PRO A 399 -5.27 -2.54 -29.14
N GLY A 400 -5.87 -3.56 -28.52
CA GLY A 400 -5.55 -4.97 -28.79
C GLY A 400 -4.12 -5.33 -28.36
N GLU A 401 -3.28 -5.76 -29.31
CA GLU A 401 -1.89 -6.19 -29.09
C GLU A 401 -0.87 -5.07 -29.35
N GLY A 402 0.14 -4.99 -28.46
CA GLY A 402 1.26 -4.07 -28.58
C GLY A 402 1.58 -3.36 -27.26
N TYR A 403 2.69 -2.62 -27.24
CA TYR A 403 3.03 -1.75 -26.11
C TYR A 403 2.28 -0.41 -26.23
N VAL A 404 0.95 -0.42 -26.23
CA VAL A 404 0.12 0.82 -26.19
C VAL A 404 -0.69 0.81 -24.89
N PHE A 405 -0.84 1.97 -24.25
CA PHE A 405 -1.68 2.09 -23.06
C PHE A 405 -3.13 1.72 -23.40
N ASN A 406 -3.81 0.97 -22.54
CA ASN A 406 -5.17 0.47 -22.75
C ASN A 406 -6.11 1.07 -21.69
N PRO A 407 -6.71 2.25 -21.97
CA PRO A 407 -7.60 2.92 -21.02
C PRO A 407 -8.77 2.06 -20.56
N LEU A 408 -9.37 1.28 -21.48
CA LEU A 408 -10.50 0.42 -21.14
C LEU A 408 -10.09 -0.62 -20.09
N LYS A 409 -9.05 -1.39 -20.37
CA LYS A 409 -8.56 -2.42 -19.43
C LYS A 409 -8.13 -1.80 -18.11
N THR A 410 -7.44 -0.65 -18.13
CA THR A 410 -7.05 0.05 -16.90
C THR A 410 -8.26 0.45 -16.07
N THR A 411 -9.31 1.01 -16.69
CA THR A 411 -10.57 1.37 -16.01
C THR A 411 -11.25 0.16 -15.41
N ILE A 412 -11.38 -0.93 -16.17
CA ILE A 412 -12.03 -2.17 -15.72
C ILE A 412 -11.31 -2.76 -14.50
N TYR A 413 -9.98 -2.81 -14.53
CA TYR A 413 -9.17 -3.32 -13.43
C TYR A 413 -9.17 -2.37 -12.23
N ALA A 414 -9.09 -1.06 -12.44
CA ALA A 414 -9.19 -0.07 -11.37
C ALA A 414 -10.52 -0.24 -10.62
N LEU A 415 -11.63 -0.39 -11.34
CA LEU A 415 -12.95 -0.59 -10.74
C LEU A 415 -13.04 -1.88 -9.91
N TYR A 416 -12.31 -2.94 -10.26
CA TYR A 416 -12.35 -4.18 -9.49
C TYR A 416 -11.35 -4.22 -8.33
N PHE A 417 -10.14 -3.68 -8.52
CA PHE A 417 -9.03 -3.81 -7.58
C PHE A 417 -8.85 -2.60 -6.64
N HIS A 418 -9.66 -1.54 -6.80
CA HIS A 418 -9.57 -0.37 -5.92
C HIS A 418 -9.77 -0.71 -4.43
N ARG A 419 -9.26 0.19 -3.60
CA ARG A 419 -9.59 0.28 -2.18
C ARG A 419 -10.43 1.49 -1.90
N GLN A 420 -11.11 1.48 -0.76
CA GLN A 420 -11.81 2.66 -0.26
C GLN A 420 -10.82 3.76 0.16
N PRO A 421 -11.27 5.02 0.27
CA PRO A 421 -10.44 6.11 0.80
C PRO A 421 -9.85 5.83 2.20
N ASP A 422 -10.53 5.02 3.02
CA ASP A 422 -10.06 4.57 4.34
C ASP A 422 -9.09 3.38 4.27
N LEU A 423 -8.69 2.96 3.06
CA LEU A 423 -7.87 1.80 2.76
C LEU A 423 -8.55 0.45 3.03
N SER A 424 -9.83 0.37 3.36
CA SER A 424 -10.49 -0.93 3.48
C SER A 424 -10.55 -1.65 2.13
N PHE A 425 -10.42 -2.99 2.17
CA PHE A 425 -10.52 -3.81 0.95
C PHE A 425 -11.98 -3.99 0.55
N THR A 426 -12.24 -4.05 -0.75
CA THR A 426 -13.56 -4.37 -1.27
C THR A 426 -13.95 -5.83 -0.95
N PRO A 427 -15.21 -6.12 -0.59
CA PRO A 427 -15.63 -7.42 -0.07
C PRO A 427 -15.49 -8.57 -1.07
N TRP A 428 -15.64 -8.33 -2.38
CA TRP A 428 -15.44 -9.36 -3.41
C TRP A 428 -13.98 -9.81 -3.57
N ARG A 429 -13.03 -9.18 -2.87
CA ARG A 429 -11.63 -9.60 -2.83
C ARG A 429 -11.28 -10.38 -1.56
N ALA A 430 -12.19 -10.50 -0.60
CA ALA A 430 -11.90 -11.03 0.73
C ALA A 430 -11.27 -12.43 0.70
N ASP A 431 -11.75 -13.32 -0.19
CA ASP A 431 -11.26 -14.70 -0.32
C ASP A 431 -9.80 -14.80 -0.81
N HIS A 432 -9.23 -13.71 -1.30
CA HIS A 432 -7.85 -13.63 -1.79
C HIS A 432 -6.90 -12.89 -0.84
N LEU A 433 -7.38 -12.46 0.32
CA LEU A 433 -6.59 -11.70 1.29
C LEU A 433 -6.02 -12.61 2.37
N SER A 434 -4.82 -12.29 2.85
CA SER A 434 -4.26 -12.96 4.03
C SER A 434 -4.99 -12.50 5.30
N ALA A 435 -4.95 -13.32 6.36
CA ALA A 435 -5.48 -12.93 7.67
C ALA A 435 -4.83 -11.64 8.21
N GLY A 436 -3.54 -11.42 7.91
CA GLY A 436 -2.84 -10.19 8.27
C GLY A 436 -3.38 -8.97 7.53
N ASP A 437 -3.67 -9.10 6.24
CA ASP A 437 -4.24 -8.01 5.44
C ASP A 437 -5.62 -7.60 5.94
N MET A 438 -6.48 -8.59 6.22
CA MET A 438 -7.81 -8.34 6.77
C MET A 438 -7.75 -7.70 8.17
N GLY A 439 -6.82 -8.13 9.03
CA GLY A 439 -6.65 -7.54 10.36
C GLY A 439 -6.12 -6.11 10.34
N ASN A 440 -5.23 -5.77 9.40
CA ASN A 440 -4.61 -4.45 9.32
C ASN A 440 -5.50 -3.38 8.68
N TYR A 441 -6.38 -3.76 7.75
CA TYR A 441 -7.11 -2.80 6.91
C TYR A 441 -8.63 -3.02 6.86
N GLY A 442 -9.12 -4.19 7.28
CA GLY A 442 -10.55 -4.50 7.24
C GLY A 442 -11.15 -4.64 5.84
N ILE A 443 -12.45 -4.92 5.82
CA ILE A 443 -13.28 -5.05 4.63
C ILE A 443 -14.30 -3.90 4.63
N ALA A 444 -14.43 -3.23 3.49
CA ALA A 444 -15.36 -2.14 3.28
C ALA A 444 -16.81 -2.61 3.45
N ASN A 445 -17.63 -1.79 4.10
CA ASN A 445 -19.06 -2.02 4.18
C ASN A 445 -19.75 -1.56 2.89
N ILE A 446 -19.86 -2.46 1.91
CA ILE A 446 -20.51 -2.23 0.62
C ILE A 446 -21.77 -3.13 0.53
N PRO A 447 -22.89 -2.66 -0.06
CA PRO A 447 -24.10 -3.46 -0.19
C PRO A 447 -23.85 -4.85 -0.79
N GLU A 448 -24.52 -5.86 -0.23
CA GLU A 448 -24.40 -7.26 -0.67
C GLU A 448 -24.81 -7.42 -2.14
N SER A 449 -25.83 -6.66 -2.59
CA SER A 449 -26.27 -6.62 -3.99
C SER A 449 -25.13 -6.25 -4.93
N TYR A 450 -24.41 -5.18 -4.61
CA TYR A 450 -23.27 -4.70 -5.40
C TYR A 450 -22.09 -5.68 -5.30
N THR A 451 -21.83 -6.23 -4.11
CA THR A 451 -20.78 -7.24 -3.88
C THR A 451 -20.98 -8.47 -4.76
N LYS A 452 -22.23 -8.97 -4.85
CA LYS A 452 -22.58 -10.09 -5.72
C LYS A 452 -22.34 -9.79 -7.21
N LYS A 453 -22.70 -8.58 -7.66
CA LYS A 453 -22.42 -8.13 -9.04
C LYS A 453 -20.92 -8.09 -9.32
N MET A 454 -20.14 -7.56 -8.38
CA MET A 454 -18.68 -7.51 -8.51
C MET A 454 -18.04 -8.91 -8.47
N GLY A 455 -18.62 -9.88 -7.75
CA GLY A 455 -18.19 -11.29 -7.82
C GLY A 455 -18.29 -11.89 -9.24
N GLN A 456 -19.24 -11.42 -10.05
CA GLN A 456 -19.42 -11.86 -11.44
C GLN A 456 -18.58 -11.06 -12.46
N TYR A 457 -18.24 -9.82 -12.10
CA TYR A 457 -17.72 -8.78 -12.98
C TYR A 457 -16.48 -9.18 -13.80
N LEU A 458 -15.41 -9.64 -13.17
CA LEU A 458 -14.17 -9.95 -13.90
C LEU A 458 -14.31 -11.18 -14.80
N ALA A 459 -15.07 -12.19 -14.38
CA ALA A 459 -15.33 -13.35 -15.22
C ALA A 459 -16.16 -12.94 -16.44
N ALA A 460 -17.19 -12.12 -16.27
CA ALA A 460 -17.97 -11.57 -17.38
C ALA A 460 -17.09 -10.73 -18.34
N TYR A 461 -16.17 -9.92 -17.82
CA TYR A 461 -15.23 -9.16 -18.65
C TYR A 461 -14.30 -10.07 -19.46
N ARG A 462 -13.67 -11.05 -18.80
CA ARG A 462 -12.81 -12.05 -19.46
C ARG A 462 -13.58 -12.83 -20.54
N ARG A 463 -14.85 -13.12 -20.30
CA ARG A 463 -15.76 -13.76 -21.27
C ARG A 463 -15.98 -12.88 -22.49
N SER A 464 -16.28 -11.60 -22.30
CA SER A 464 -16.43 -10.63 -23.40
C SER A 464 -15.15 -10.47 -24.22
N GLU A 465 -13.99 -10.34 -23.56
CA GLU A 465 -12.68 -10.29 -24.22
C GLU A 465 -12.39 -11.56 -25.03
N MET A 466 -12.60 -12.74 -24.44
CA MET A 466 -12.40 -14.02 -25.13
C MET A 466 -13.34 -14.15 -26.33
N ASN A 467 -14.62 -13.79 -26.19
CA ASN A 467 -15.57 -13.81 -27.28
C ASN A 467 -15.10 -12.94 -28.46
N ARG A 468 -14.72 -11.69 -28.20
CA ARG A 468 -14.21 -10.78 -29.25
C ARG A 468 -12.93 -11.31 -29.90
N ASN A 469 -12.02 -11.87 -29.11
CA ASN A 469 -10.78 -12.44 -29.64
C ASN A 469 -11.03 -13.66 -30.53
N LEU A 470 -11.96 -14.54 -30.16
CA LEU A 470 -12.36 -15.69 -30.96
C LEU A 470 -13.03 -15.23 -32.27
N GLN A 471 -13.96 -14.28 -32.19
CA GLN A 471 -14.65 -13.73 -33.35
C GLN A 471 -13.66 -13.09 -34.33
N TYR A 472 -12.71 -12.33 -33.82
CA TYR A 472 -11.69 -11.67 -34.63
C TYR A 472 -10.73 -12.66 -35.30
N ARG A 473 -10.24 -13.67 -34.56
CA ARG A 473 -9.20 -14.60 -35.05
C ARG A 473 -9.75 -15.73 -35.91
N PHE A 474 -10.94 -16.21 -35.59
CA PHE A 474 -11.47 -17.46 -36.12
C PHE A 474 -12.88 -17.34 -36.70
N GLY A 475 -13.56 -16.20 -36.52
CA GLY A 475 -14.89 -15.96 -37.07
C GLY A 475 -16.06 -16.57 -36.27
N PHE A 476 -15.79 -17.20 -35.12
CA PHE A 476 -16.80 -17.75 -34.21
C PHE A 476 -16.64 -17.21 -32.79
N GLY A 477 -17.70 -17.26 -31.98
CA GLY A 477 -17.73 -16.73 -30.62
C GLY A 477 -17.50 -17.77 -29.54
N ILE A 478 -17.49 -17.30 -28.29
CA ILE A 478 -17.34 -18.17 -27.12
C ILE A 478 -18.55 -19.10 -26.92
N ASP A 479 -19.74 -18.69 -27.39
CA ASP A 479 -20.95 -19.50 -27.33
C ASP A 479 -21.02 -20.58 -28.41
N ASP A 480 -20.10 -20.52 -29.39
CA ASP A 480 -19.97 -21.51 -30.44
C ASP A 480 -19.08 -22.69 -30.04
N ILE A 481 -18.58 -22.72 -28.81
CA ILE A 481 -17.67 -23.75 -28.31
C ILE A 481 -18.17 -24.37 -27.01
N SER A 482 -17.98 -25.67 -26.89
CA SER A 482 -18.28 -26.44 -25.68
C SER A 482 -17.22 -27.50 -25.44
N TYR A 483 -17.07 -27.91 -24.18
CA TYR A 483 -16.16 -28.98 -23.78
C TYR A 483 -16.95 -30.03 -23.02
N VAL A 484 -17.23 -31.16 -23.66
CA VAL A 484 -18.11 -32.20 -23.16
C VAL A 484 -17.38 -33.54 -23.22
N ASN A 485 -17.42 -34.30 -22.11
CA ASN A 485 -16.80 -35.62 -22.00
C ASN A 485 -15.32 -35.69 -22.42
N GLY A 486 -14.56 -34.61 -22.19
CA GLY A 486 -13.14 -34.56 -22.54
C GLY A 486 -12.85 -34.16 -23.99
N HIS A 487 -13.87 -33.78 -24.77
CA HIS A 487 -13.73 -33.39 -26.17
C HIS A 487 -14.27 -31.98 -26.42
N TRP A 488 -13.62 -31.29 -27.36
CA TRP A 488 -14.06 -30.00 -27.85
C TRP A 488 -15.13 -30.18 -28.92
N GLN A 489 -16.22 -29.44 -28.81
CA GLN A 489 -17.32 -29.46 -29.77
C GLN A 489 -17.70 -28.03 -30.14
N GLY A 490 -17.68 -27.74 -31.43
CA GLY A 490 -18.20 -26.50 -31.99
C GLY A 490 -19.72 -26.54 -32.20
N SER A 491 -20.35 -25.38 -32.36
CA SER A 491 -21.78 -25.27 -32.74
C SER A 491 -22.06 -25.81 -34.15
N THR A 492 -21.02 -25.93 -34.99
CA THR A 492 -21.06 -26.57 -36.31
C THR A 492 -19.91 -27.56 -36.51
N ASP A 493 -20.03 -28.43 -37.52
CA ASP A 493 -18.99 -29.39 -37.89
C ASP A 493 -17.71 -28.68 -38.35
N GLU A 494 -17.83 -27.55 -39.06
CA GLU A 494 -16.69 -26.76 -39.51
C GLU A 494 -15.90 -26.19 -38.33
N ILE A 495 -16.58 -25.67 -37.32
CA ILE A 495 -15.94 -25.15 -36.09
C ILE A 495 -15.28 -26.30 -35.33
N THR A 496 -15.95 -27.44 -35.21
CA THR A 496 -15.40 -28.64 -34.55
C THR A 496 -14.11 -29.09 -35.22
N GLN A 497 -14.11 -29.25 -36.55
CA GLN A 497 -12.93 -29.64 -37.32
C GLN A 497 -11.80 -28.63 -37.20
N MET A 498 -12.11 -27.32 -37.15
CA MET A 498 -11.11 -26.27 -36.96
C MET A 498 -10.41 -26.41 -35.61
N ILE A 499 -11.18 -26.62 -34.54
CA ILE A 499 -10.66 -26.79 -33.18
C ILE A 499 -9.84 -28.07 -33.07
N GLU A 500 -10.34 -29.19 -33.58
CA GLU A 500 -9.62 -30.46 -33.58
C GLU A 500 -8.29 -30.34 -34.31
N LYS A 501 -8.28 -29.71 -35.49
CA LYS A 501 -7.05 -29.46 -36.25
C LYS A 501 -6.04 -28.62 -35.47
N MET A 502 -6.48 -27.58 -34.78
CA MET A 502 -5.62 -26.77 -33.91
C MET A 502 -5.17 -27.50 -32.64
N ASN A 503 -5.89 -28.55 -32.23
CA ASN A 503 -5.53 -29.32 -31.04
C ASN A 503 -4.63 -30.53 -31.33
N GLN A 504 -4.39 -30.86 -32.61
CA GLN A 504 -3.50 -31.98 -32.99
C GLN A 504 -2.08 -31.87 -32.42
N ASP A 505 -1.57 -30.65 -32.23
CA ASP A 505 -0.28 -30.36 -31.59
C ASP A 505 -0.43 -29.74 -30.17
N GLY A 506 -1.66 -29.72 -29.64
CA GLY A 506 -2.03 -29.13 -28.36
C GLY A 506 -2.04 -27.60 -28.35
N THR A 507 -1.98 -26.93 -29.50
CA THR A 507 -1.97 -25.46 -29.58
C THR A 507 -3.29 -24.87 -29.08
N TRP A 508 -4.43 -25.47 -29.46
CA TRP A 508 -5.75 -25.01 -28.97
C TRP A 508 -5.81 -25.01 -27.45
N ASP A 509 -5.53 -26.14 -26.79
CA ASP A 509 -5.59 -26.23 -25.34
C ASP A 509 -4.63 -25.24 -24.65
N LYS A 510 -3.39 -25.09 -25.15
CA LYS A 510 -2.39 -24.16 -24.60
C LYS A 510 -2.78 -22.68 -24.72
N GLN A 511 -3.41 -22.28 -25.84
CA GLN A 511 -3.66 -20.86 -26.12
C GLN A 511 -5.07 -20.41 -25.68
N ILE A 512 -6.05 -21.30 -25.77
CA ILE A 512 -7.47 -20.95 -25.65
C ILE A 512 -8.18 -21.90 -24.70
N GLY A 513 -8.00 -23.20 -24.88
CA GLY A 513 -8.80 -24.23 -24.22
C GLY A 513 -8.70 -24.26 -22.70
N ASP A 514 -7.49 -24.15 -22.14
CA ASP A 514 -7.29 -24.03 -20.69
C ASP A 514 -7.93 -22.78 -20.10
N ALA A 515 -7.75 -21.64 -20.77
CA ALA A 515 -8.33 -20.37 -20.35
C ALA A 515 -9.88 -20.43 -20.40
N TYR A 516 -10.45 -21.01 -21.45
CA TYR A 516 -11.89 -21.22 -21.59
C TYR A 516 -12.43 -22.09 -20.45
N ARG A 517 -11.81 -23.24 -20.18
CA ARG A 517 -12.28 -24.15 -19.11
C ARG A 517 -12.25 -23.49 -17.73
N ASN A 518 -11.20 -22.74 -17.43
CA ASN A 518 -11.12 -22.01 -16.16
C ASN A 518 -12.18 -20.90 -16.09
N LEU A 519 -12.34 -20.14 -17.17
CA LEU A 519 -13.34 -19.09 -17.27
C LEU A 519 -14.77 -19.63 -17.08
N MET A 520 -15.13 -20.74 -17.72
CA MET A 520 -16.47 -21.34 -17.62
C MET A 520 -16.77 -21.89 -16.21
N LYS A 521 -15.75 -22.21 -15.40
CA LYS A 521 -15.94 -22.56 -13.99
C LYS A 521 -16.19 -21.32 -13.11
N GLU A 522 -15.53 -20.22 -13.43
CA GLU A 522 -15.62 -18.96 -12.69
C GLU A 522 -16.85 -18.12 -13.08
N TYR A 523 -17.32 -18.26 -14.31
CA TYR A 523 -18.42 -17.48 -14.86
C TYR A 523 -19.77 -17.93 -14.29
N THR A 524 -20.37 -17.07 -13.47
CA THR A 524 -21.66 -17.30 -12.80
C THR A 524 -22.77 -16.37 -13.29
N GLY A 525 -22.55 -15.67 -14.41
CA GLY A 525 -23.48 -14.74 -15.03
C GLY A 525 -22.85 -13.39 -15.37
N THR A 526 -23.58 -12.56 -16.11
CA THR A 526 -23.20 -11.18 -16.43
C THR A 526 -23.92 -10.22 -15.49
N PRO A 527 -23.21 -9.38 -14.72
CA PRO A 527 -23.85 -8.43 -13.82
C PRO A 527 -24.51 -7.28 -14.61
N VAL A 528 -25.56 -6.70 -14.05
CA VAL A 528 -26.24 -5.52 -14.62
C VAL A 528 -26.12 -4.34 -13.67
N PHE A 529 -25.64 -3.21 -14.17
CA PHE A 529 -25.54 -1.94 -13.45
C PHE A 529 -26.53 -0.95 -14.07
N GLN A 530 -27.54 -0.54 -13.30
CA GLN A 530 -28.56 0.42 -13.76
C GLN A 530 -28.13 1.86 -13.48
N GLU A 531 -27.36 2.05 -12.40
CA GLU A 531 -26.79 3.30 -11.97
C GLU A 531 -25.38 3.48 -12.56
N PRO A 532 -24.83 4.71 -12.58
CA PRO A 532 -23.42 4.89 -12.91
C PRO A 532 -22.56 4.03 -11.98
N VAL A 533 -21.47 3.47 -12.51
CA VAL A 533 -20.51 2.66 -11.74
C VAL A 533 -19.41 3.51 -11.12
N PHE A 534 -19.18 4.71 -11.65
CA PHE A 534 -18.38 5.75 -11.03
C PHE A 534 -18.71 7.12 -11.62
N VAL A 535 -18.23 8.16 -10.96
CA VAL A 535 -18.34 9.56 -11.39
C VAL A 535 -16.97 10.24 -11.36
N PHE A 536 -16.77 11.25 -12.19
CA PHE A 536 -15.68 12.22 -12.07
C PHE A 536 -16.28 13.53 -11.55
N ARG A 537 -15.81 14.03 -10.41
CA ARG A 537 -16.30 15.27 -9.79
C ARG A 537 -15.19 15.91 -8.96
N ASN A 538 -15.10 17.23 -8.97
CA ASN A 538 -14.09 18.00 -8.21
C ASN A 538 -12.66 17.55 -8.53
N GLY A 539 -12.40 17.20 -9.80
CA GLY A 539 -11.10 16.72 -10.26
C GLY A 539 -10.75 15.28 -9.88
N GLU A 540 -11.67 14.49 -9.31
CA GLU A 540 -11.38 13.11 -8.88
C GLU A 540 -12.43 12.10 -9.36
N PHE A 541 -11.97 10.86 -9.59
CA PHE A 541 -12.85 9.72 -9.85
C PHE A 541 -13.30 9.05 -8.55
N HIS A 542 -14.62 8.82 -8.44
CA HIS A 542 -15.24 8.16 -7.30
C HIS A 542 -16.13 7.01 -7.74
N VAL A 543 -15.91 5.82 -7.19
CA VAL A 543 -16.82 4.67 -7.39
C VAL A 543 -18.16 4.96 -6.75
N THR A 544 -19.23 4.65 -7.46
CA THR A 544 -20.60 4.77 -6.96
C THR A 544 -21.12 3.39 -6.61
N TYR A 545 -21.42 3.19 -5.33
CA TYR A 545 -22.14 2.01 -4.87
C TYR A 545 -23.65 2.31 -4.90
N GLU A 546 -24.46 1.27 -5.14
CA GLU A 546 -25.91 1.37 -4.99
C GLU A 546 -26.24 1.96 -3.61
N LYS A 547 -27.13 2.96 -3.57
CA LYS A 547 -27.64 3.46 -2.29
C LYS A 547 -28.41 2.31 -1.62
N PRO A 548 -28.24 2.08 -0.31
CA PRO A 548 -29.09 1.13 0.40
C PRO A 548 -30.54 1.55 0.20
N VAL A 549 -31.38 0.61 -0.21
CA VAL A 549 -32.83 0.81 -0.23
C VAL A 549 -33.25 0.99 1.23
N ILE A 550 -33.43 2.24 1.66
CA ILE A 550 -34.11 2.53 2.91
C ILE A 550 -35.55 2.08 2.66
N GLN A 551 -35.92 0.93 3.21
CA GLN A 551 -37.33 0.59 3.34
C GLN A 551 -37.93 1.64 4.27
N GLU A 552 -38.56 2.65 3.70
CA GLU A 552 -39.51 3.48 4.44
C GLU A 552 -40.63 2.52 4.88
N ASN A 553 -40.62 2.16 6.16
CA ASN A 553 -41.71 1.40 6.77
C ASN A 553 -43.01 2.20 6.56
N GLN A 554 -43.92 1.59 5.81
CA GLN A 554 -45.33 2.00 5.71
C GLN A 554 -46.04 1.84 7.05
#